data_AF-A0A917C8E1-F1
#
_entry.id   AF-A0A917C8E1-F1
#
_cell.length_a   1.000
_cell.length_b   1.000
_cell.length_c   1.000
_cell.angle_alpha   90.00
_cell.angle_beta   90.00
_cell.angle_gamma   90.00
#
_symmetry.space_group_name_H-M   'P 1'
#
loop_
_entity.id
_entity.type
_entity.pdbx_description
1 polymer ?
#
loop_
_entity_poly.entity_id
_entity_poly.type
_entity_poly.pdbx_seq_one_letter_code
_entity_poly.pdbx_strand_id
1 'polypeptide(L)'
;MNVTDSLLIPLSDGGRLSGLSDDALGARYRFWRDQDGVRHVFSVYPAQDAPAYADALAIAVRRTPAGSIAVWAGVPGAAAAEAARRNLAEEIHIHVLGEGAPETLSSLTRPRVGTRDILALPAPRERDPEPPRELVAMGHPLGRFAA
;
A
#
# COMPACT_ATOMS: atom_id res chain seq x y z
N MET A 1 -0.63 6.61 11.38
CA MET A 1 0.04 6.03 10.20
C MET A 1 -0.15 4.52 10.28
N ASN A 2 -0.91 3.94 9.35
CA ASN A 2 -1.40 2.56 9.48
C ASN A 2 -0.34 1.57 8.94
N VAL A 3 -0.07 0.51 9.68
CA VAL A 3 0.92 -0.54 9.37
C VAL A 3 0.56 -1.32 8.08
N THR A 4 -0.67 -1.15 7.58
CA THR A 4 -1.25 -1.91 6.48
C THR A 4 -0.67 -1.59 5.09
N ASP A 5 -0.10 -0.41 4.85
CA ASP A 5 0.45 -0.07 3.52
C ASP A 5 1.73 -0.87 3.19
N SER A 6 2.52 -1.25 4.20
CA SER A 6 3.74 -2.06 4.01
C SER A 6 3.47 -3.55 3.73
N LEU A 7 2.22 -4.02 3.85
CA LEU A 7 1.84 -5.41 3.58
C LEU A 7 1.50 -5.69 2.10
N LEU A 8 1.49 -4.67 1.24
CA LEU A 8 0.99 -4.80 -0.14
C LEU A 8 2.08 -4.93 -1.22
N ILE A 9 3.36 -4.91 -0.84
CA ILE A 9 4.45 -5.04 -1.82
C ILE A 9 5.10 -6.40 -1.57
N PRO A 10 4.91 -7.37 -2.47
CA PRO A 10 5.42 -8.73 -2.32
C PRO A 10 6.92 -8.79 -2.67
N LEU A 11 7.70 -7.89 -2.07
CA LEU A 11 9.15 -7.82 -2.21
C LEU A 11 9.79 -7.92 -0.84
N SER A 12 10.66 -8.89 -0.67
CA SER A 12 11.45 -9.07 0.56
C SER A 12 12.93 -8.79 0.30
N ASP A 13 13.59 -8.24 1.30
CA ASP A 13 15.01 -7.92 1.23
C ASP A 13 15.86 -9.19 1.02
N GLY A 14 16.60 -9.24 -0.09
CA GLY A 14 17.52 -10.32 -0.45
C GLY A 14 18.99 -10.02 -0.12
N GLY A 15 19.26 -8.90 0.56
CA GLY A 15 20.58 -8.47 0.99
C GLY A 15 21.38 -7.73 -0.09
N ARG A 16 22.60 -7.34 0.27
CA ARG A 16 23.56 -6.70 -0.65
C ARG A 16 24.10 -7.70 -1.67
N LEU A 17 24.67 -7.18 -2.75
CA LEU A 17 25.44 -7.98 -3.70
C LEU A 17 26.72 -8.49 -3.03
N SER A 18 26.69 -9.72 -2.50
CA SER A 18 27.84 -10.35 -1.85
C SER A 18 28.82 -10.90 -2.89
N GLY A 19 30.11 -10.60 -2.75
CA GLY A 19 31.18 -11.07 -3.66
C GLY A 19 31.86 -9.98 -4.48
N LEU A 20 31.43 -8.72 -4.35
CA LEU A 20 32.18 -7.57 -4.85
C LEU A 20 33.09 -7.08 -3.73
N SER A 21 34.40 -7.16 -3.96
CA SER A 21 35.46 -6.76 -3.02
C SER A 21 35.54 -5.25 -2.79
N ASP A 22 34.79 -4.48 -3.58
CA ASP A 22 34.78 -3.02 -3.56
C ASP A 22 33.45 -2.52 -2.97
N ASP A 23 33.53 -1.92 -1.78
CA ASP A 23 32.39 -1.42 -1.01
C ASP A 23 31.52 -0.44 -1.81
N ALA A 24 32.12 0.27 -2.77
CA ALA A 24 31.43 1.26 -3.59
C ALA A 24 30.35 0.61 -4.49
N LEU A 25 30.64 -0.53 -5.10
CA LEU A 25 29.66 -1.25 -5.92
C LEU A 25 28.65 -2.02 -5.06
N GLY A 26 29.09 -2.58 -3.93
CA GLY A 26 28.21 -3.27 -2.99
C GLY A 26 27.12 -2.37 -2.39
N ALA A 27 27.38 -1.06 -2.30
CA ALA A 27 26.40 -0.06 -1.88
C ALA A 27 25.41 0.35 -2.99
N ARG A 28 25.78 0.17 -4.27
CA ARG A 28 24.97 0.57 -5.43
C ARG A 28 23.96 -0.48 -5.86
N TYR A 29 24.07 -1.71 -5.39
CA TYR A 29 23.19 -2.81 -5.79
C TYR A 29 22.63 -3.57 -4.60
N ARG A 30 21.36 -3.97 -4.73
CA ARG A 30 20.65 -4.71 -3.71
C ARG A 30 19.74 -5.76 -4.33
N PHE A 31 19.65 -6.91 -3.69
CA PHE A 31 18.72 -7.95 -4.09
C PHE A 31 17.38 -7.77 -3.42
N TRP A 32 16.33 -8.00 -4.19
CA TRP A 32 14.97 -8.21 -3.68
C TRP A 32 14.45 -9.55 -4.17
N ARG A 33 13.70 -10.24 -3.33
CA ARG A 33 12.98 -11.46 -3.71
C ARG A 33 11.52 -11.12 -3.93
N ASP A 34 10.97 -11.57 -5.06
CA ASP A 34 9.52 -11.50 -5.30
C ASP A 34 8.75 -12.57 -4.51
N GLN A 35 7.43 -12.61 -4.70
CA GLN A 35 6.54 -13.61 -4.10
C GLN A 35 6.89 -15.06 -4.42
N ASP A 36 7.52 -15.30 -5.57
CA ASP A 36 7.94 -16.63 -6.00
C ASP A 36 9.34 -16.99 -5.45
N GLY A 37 9.95 -16.06 -4.70
CA GLY A 37 11.27 -16.20 -4.11
C GLY A 37 12.43 -15.91 -5.07
N VAL A 38 12.14 -15.47 -6.30
CA VAL A 38 13.15 -15.19 -7.32
C VAL A 38 13.90 -13.92 -6.95
N ARG A 39 15.24 -13.98 -6.97
CA ARG A 39 16.09 -12.82 -6.66
C ARG A 39 16.29 -11.95 -7.89
N HIS A 40 16.02 -10.66 -7.70
CA HIS A 40 16.17 -9.61 -8.70
C HIS A 40 17.17 -8.58 -8.22
N VAL A 41 18.03 -8.11 -9.11
CA VAL A 41 19.01 -7.06 -8.82
C VAL A 41 18.37 -5.70 -9.03
N PHE A 42 18.51 -4.82 -8.04
CA PHE A 42 18.12 -3.42 -8.15
C PHE A 42 19.34 -2.52 -7.96
N SER A 43 19.38 -1.44 -8.71
CA SER A 43 20.30 -0.32 -8.46
C SER A 43 19.74 0.57 -7.36
N VAL A 44 20.60 1.06 -6.46
CA VAL A 44 20.23 1.86 -5.29
C VAL A 44 20.61 3.32 -5.52
N TYR A 45 19.63 4.21 -5.39
CA TYR A 45 19.81 5.66 -5.50
C TYR A 45 19.28 6.35 -4.24
N PRO A 46 19.91 7.45 -3.78
CA PRO A 46 19.23 8.41 -2.92
C PRO A 46 17.91 8.85 -3.54
N ALA A 47 16.87 9.07 -2.74
CA ALA A 47 15.52 9.35 -3.24
C ALA A 47 15.46 10.54 -4.21
N GLN A 48 16.30 11.57 -4.01
CA GLN A 48 16.36 12.76 -4.87
C GLN A 48 17.14 12.57 -6.17
N ASP A 49 17.95 11.52 -6.29
CA ASP A 49 18.89 11.30 -7.39
C ASP A 49 18.46 10.13 -8.29
N ALA A 50 17.26 9.59 -8.07
CA ALA A 50 16.78 8.41 -8.77
C ALA A 50 16.42 8.70 -10.24
N PRO A 51 17.03 8.03 -11.21
CA PRO A 51 16.73 8.24 -12.62
C PRO A 51 15.34 7.74 -13.01
N ALA A 52 14.73 8.39 -14.00
CA ALA A 52 13.39 8.06 -14.51
C ALA A 52 13.45 7.20 -15.78
N TYR A 53 14.00 5.98 -15.69
CA TYR A 53 14.02 5.07 -16.84
C TYR A 53 12.60 4.65 -17.23
N ALA A 54 12.29 4.67 -18.53
CA ALA A 54 10.95 4.38 -19.05
C ALA A 54 10.51 2.93 -18.78
N ASP A 55 11.39 1.98 -19.06
CA ASP A 55 11.13 0.55 -18.92
C ASP A 55 11.72 0.01 -17.62
N ALA A 56 11.27 0.55 -16.49
CA ALA A 56 11.79 0.13 -15.20
C ALA A 56 10.71 0.13 -14.11
N LEU A 57 10.98 -0.65 -13.07
CA LEU A 57 10.29 -0.65 -11.80
C LEU A 57 11.11 0.16 -10.80
N ALA A 58 10.48 1.15 -10.15
CA ALA A 58 11.00 1.82 -8.99
C ALA A 58 10.29 1.31 -7.72
N ILE A 59 11.07 1.11 -6.66
CA ILE A 59 10.53 0.90 -5.31
C ILE A 59 11.10 1.97 -4.38
N ALA A 60 10.23 2.58 -3.57
CA ALA A 60 10.67 3.46 -2.50
C ALA A 60 10.97 2.61 -1.28
N VAL A 61 12.12 2.84 -0.66
CA VAL A 61 12.67 1.97 0.37
C VAL A 61 13.02 2.76 1.61
N ARG A 62 12.51 2.27 2.74
CA ARG A 62 12.87 2.77 4.06
C ARG A 62 13.85 1.80 4.72
N ARG A 63 14.92 2.33 5.31
CA ARG A 63 15.86 1.53 6.10
C ARG A 63 15.34 1.37 7.52
N THR A 64 15.36 0.14 8.01
CA THR A 64 15.01 -0.19 9.40
C THR A 64 16.15 -0.97 10.06
N PRO A 65 16.19 -1.06 11.40
CA PRO A 65 17.16 -1.91 12.08
C PRO A 65 17.09 -3.39 11.68
N ALA A 66 15.93 -3.86 11.22
CA ALA A 66 15.71 -5.23 10.76
C ALA A 66 16.07 -5.46 9.28
N GLY A 67 16.42 -4.40 8.54
CA GLY A 67 16.68 -4.46 7.10
C GLY A 67 15.91 -3.40 6.32
N SER A 68 16.05 -3.42 5.00
CA SER A 68 15.33 -2.50 4.12
C SER A 68 13.92 -3.01 3.84
N ILE A 69 12.93 -2.11 3.83
CA ILE A 69 11.54 -2.45 3.51
C ILE A 69 11.06 -1.63 2.32
N ALA A 70 10.38 -2.27 1.37
CA ALA A 70 9.71 -1.57 0.28
C ALA A 70 8.40 -0.99 0.82
N VAL A 71 8.22 0.32 0.65
CA VAL A 71 7.03 1.05 1.13
C VAL A 71 6.17 1.56 -0.01
N TRP A 72 6.69 1.54 -1.23
CA TRP A 72 5.95 1.82 -2.47
C TRP A 72 6.61 1.12 -3.66
N ALA A 73 5.83 0.79 -4.69
CA ALA A 73 6.31 0.23 -5.95
C ALA A 73 5.51 0.80 -7.13
N GLY A 74 6.19 1.08 -8.24
CA GLY A 74 5.55 1.61 -9.44
C GLY A 74 6.55 2.13 -10.49
N VAL A 75 6.07 3.02 -11.36
CA VAL A 75 6.91 3.63 -12.41
C VAL A 75 7.90 4.66 -11.82
N PRO A 76 9.16 4.71 -12.31
CA PRO A 76 10.13 5.72 -11.90
C PRO A 76 9.71 7.17 -12.20
N GLY A 77 10.40 8.12 -11.59
CA GLY A 77 10.19 9.56 -11.80
C GLY A 77 9.38 10.22 -10.69
N ALA A 78 8.55 11.21 -11.06
CA ALA A 78 7.87 12.09 -10.08
C ALA A 78 6.99 11.33 -9.08
N ALA A 79 6.30 10.27 -9.52
CA ALA A 79 5.47 9.45 -8.64
C ALA A 79 6.31 8.72 -7.57
N ALA A 80 7.47 8.17 -7.96
CA ALA A 80 8.38 7.50 -7.05
C ALA A 80 8.99 8.48 -6.04
N ALA A 81 9.42 9.67 -6.49
CA ALA A 81 9.97 10.70 -5.62
C ALA A 81 8.93 11.20 -4.59
N GLU A 82 7.70 11.43 -5.03
CA GLU A 82 6.60 11.83 -4.16
C GLU A 82 6.22 10.72 -3.17
N ALA A 83 6.20 9.47 -3.61
CA ALA A 83 5.98 8.32 -2.74
C ALA A 83 7.09 8.19 -1.69
N ALA A 84 8.35 8.39 -2.07
CA ALA A 84 9.48 8.37 -1.15
C ALA A 84 9.33 9.46 -0.07
N ARG A 85 9.00 10.69 -0.48
CA ARG A 85 8.75 11.81 0.43
C ARG A 85 7.61 11.52 1.40
N ARG A 86 6.47 11.02 0.92
CA ARG A 86 5.29 10.71 1.75
C ARG A 86 5.57 9.61 2.79
N ASN A 87 6.39 8.63 2.44
CA ASN A 87 6.66 7.47 3.27
C ASN A 87 7.96 7.56 4.08
N LEU A 88 8.65 8.71 4.01
CA LEU A 88 9.97 8.92 4.62
C LEU A 88 10.98 7.84 4.17
N ALA A 89 10.95 7.49 2.89
CA ALA A 89 11.88 6.56 2.29
C ALA A 89 13.16 7.30 1.92
N GLU A 90 14.31 6.77 2.34
CA GLU A 90 15.61 7.41 2.07
C GLU A 90 16.19 7.01 0.70
N GLU A 91 15.77 5.85 0.19
CA GLU A 91 16.32 5.24 -1.01
C GLU A 91 15.21 4.94 -2.03
N ILE A 92 15.53 5.07 -3.31
CA ILE A 92 14.74 4.51 -4.40
C ILE A 92 15.59 3.44 -5.07
N HIS A 93 15.07 2.23 -5.15
CA HIS A 93 15.72 1.15 -5.86
C HIS A 93 15.06 0.95 -7.21
N ILE A 94 15.87 0.75 -8.26
CA ILE A 94 15.40 0.64 -9.63
C ILE A 94 15.83 -0.68 -10.24
N HIS A 95 14.87 -1.39 -10.84
CA HIS A 95 15.10 -2.55 -11.68
C HIS A 95 14.64 -2.24 -13.11
N VAL A 96 15.56 -2.28 -14.06
CA VAL A 96 15.23 -2.10 -15.48
C VAL A 96 14.61 -3.39 -15.99
N LEU A 97 13.41 -3.27 -16.56
CA LEU A 97 12.64 -4.38 -17.10
C LEU A 97 13.14 -4.65 -18.52
N GLY A 98 13.61 -5.86 -18.77
CA GLY A 98 14.00 -6.31 -20.10
C GLY A 98 12.82 -6.93 -20.88
N GLU A 99 13.08 -7.32 -22.13
CA GLU A 99 12.16 -8.16 -22.89
C GLU A 99 11.99 -9.51 -22.16
N GLY A 100 10.77 -9.79 -21.68
CA GLY A 100 10.49 -10.96 -20.84
C GLY A 100 10.58 -10.73 -19.34
N ALA A 101 10.46 -9.48 -18.89
CA ALA A 101 10.41 -9.15 -17.46
C ALA A 101 9.37 -10.02 -16.70
N PRO A 102 9.74 -10.57 -15.52
CA PRO A 102 8.84 -11.40 -14.73
C PRO A 102 7.50 -10.72 -14.48
N GLU A 103 6.40 -11.45 -14.68
CA GLU A 103 5.04 -10.90 -14.47
C GLU A 103 4.85 -10.41 -13.02
N THR A 104 5.55 -11.03 -12.06
CA THR A 104 5.57 -10.61 -10.65
C THR A 104 6.03 -9.16 -10.51
N LEU A 105 7.13 -8.76 -11.15
CA LEU A 105 7.63 -7.38 -11.13
C LEU A 105 6.80 -6.45 -12.04
N SER A 106 6.45 -6.92 -13.24
CA SER A 106 5.70 -6.14 -14.22
C SER A 106 4.31 -5.77 -13.71
N SER A 107 3.68 -6.60 -12.87
CA SER A 107 2.39 -6.29 -12.25
C SER A 107 2.45 -5.09 -11.30
N LEU A 108 3.62 -4.78 -10.73
CA LEU A 108 3.81 -3.69 -9.76
C LEU A 108 3.89 -2.31 -10.42
N THR A 109 4.15 -2.23 -11.73
CA THR A 109 4.12 -0.96 -12.47
C THR A 109 2.73 -0.61 -12.99
N ARG A 110 1.82 -1.59 -13.03
CA ARG A 110 0.44 -1.37 -13.45
C ARG A 110 -0.32 -0.61 -12.36
N PRO A 111 -1.16 0.38 -12.72
CA PRO A 111 -2.05 1.00 -11.76
C PRO A 111 -2.89 -0.09 -11.08
N ARG A 112 -2.78 -0.20 -9.76
CA ARG A 112 -3.70 -1.06 -9.00
C ARG A 112 -5.09 -0.44 -9.16
N VAL A 113 -5.93 -1.08 -9.97
CA VAL A 113 -7.36 -0.78 -9.99
C VAL A 113 -7.82 -0.96 -8.55
N GLY A 114 -8.16 0.14 -7.90
CA GLY A 114 -8.43 0.17 -6.48
C GLY A 114 -9.36 -0.98 -6.14
N THR A 115 -8.92 -1.86 -5.25
CA THR A 115 -9.86 -2.66 -4.47
C THR A 115 -10.76 -1.63 -3.80
N ARG A 116 -11.94 -1.39 -4.38
CA ARG A 116 -13.02 -0.72 -3.69
C ARG A 116 -13.22 -1.53 -2.43
N ASP A 117 -12.67 -0.99 -1.35
CA ASP A 117 -13.01 -1.20 0.04
C ASP A 117 -13.95 -2.40 0.25
N ILE A 118 -13.42 -3.62 0.15
CA ILE A 118 -14.17 -4.84 0.50
C ILE A 118 -14.45 -4.86 2.03
N LEU A 119 -13.78 -3.95 2.76
CA LEU A 119 -13.96 -3.72 4.20
C LEU A 119 -14.76 -2.46 4.51
N ALA A 120 -15.29 -1.73 3.51
CA ALA A 120 -16.31 -0.73 3.78
C ALA A 120 -17.54 -1.49 4.28
N LEU A 121 -17.68 -1.53 5.60
CA LEU A 121 -18.94 -1.89 6.23
C LEU A 121 -20.02 -1.05 5.54
N PRO A 122 -21.11 -1.66 5.05
CA PRO A 122 -22.21 -0.88 4.51
C PRO A 122 -22.60 0.15 5.57
N ALA A 123 -22.83 1.39 5.12
CA ALA A 123 -23.25 2.47 6.01
C ALA A 123 -24.32 1.96 6.97
N PRO A 124 -24.26 2.27 8.27
CA PRO A 124 -25.28 1.87 9.22
C PRO A 124 -26.64 2.23 8.60
N ARG A 125 -27.52 1.24 8.42
CA ARG A 125 -28.89 1.52 8.01
C ARG A 125 -29.42 2.52 9.03
N GLU A 126 -29.72 3.74 8.59
CA GLU A 126 -30.48 4.69 9.40
C GLU A 126 -31.70 3.91 9.90
N ARG A 127 -31.80 3.75 11.22
CA ARG A 127 -33.00 3.14 11.80
C ARG A 127 -34.16 3.99 11.32
N ASP A 128 -35.13 3.36 10.67
CA ASP A 128 -36.41 3.99 10.42
C ASP A 128 -36.88 4.68 11.70
N PRO A 129 -37.30 5.96 11.65
CA PRO A 129 -37.81 6.64 12.82
C PRO A 129 -38.99 5.83 13.37
N GLU A 130 -38.83 5.34 14.61
CA GLU A 130 -39.87 4.65 15.36
C GLU A 130 -41.14 5.54 15.32
N PRO A 131 -42.30 5.02 14.88
CA PRO A 131 -43.51 5.85 14.84
C PRO A 131 -43.82 6.33 16.27
N PRO A 132 -44.30 7.57 16.41
CA PRO A 132 -44.54 8.17 17.72
C PRO A 132 -45.53 7.29 18.50
N ARG A 133 -45.13 6.88 19.70
CA ARG A 133 -46.01 6.22 20.66
C ARG A 133 -47.16 7.18 20.97
N GLU A 134 -48.34 6.91 20.44
CA GLU A 134 -49.56 7.60 20.85
C GLU A 134 -49.66 7.52 22.38
N LEU A 135 -49.69 8.70 23.01
CA LEU A 135 -50.04 8.88 24.40
C LEU A 135 -51.42 8.26 24.61
N VAL A 136 -51.46 7.13 25.33
CA VAL A 136 -52.65 6.69 26.03
C VAL A 136 -52.91 7.71 27.15
N ALA A 137 -53.66 8.75 26.83
CA ALA A 137 -54.18 9.72 27.78
C ALA A 137 -55.70 9.60 27.83
N MET A 138 -56.15 8.80 28.80
CA MET A 138 -57.25 9.11 29.73
C MET A 138 -58.58 9.62 29.16
N GLY A 139 -59.60 8.75 29.21
CA GLY A 139 -60.99 9.13 28.93
C GLY A 139 -62.03 8.20 29.58
N HIS A 140 -61.93 7.96 30.89
CA HIS A 140 -63.13 7.76 31.71
C HIS A 140 -63.45 9.12 32.34
N PRO A 141 -64.73 9.56 32.46
CA PRO A 141 -65.65 8.83 33.33
C PRO A 141 -67.18 8.95 33.06
N LEU A 142 -67.92 8.07 33.76
CA LEU A 142 -69.29 8.20 34.34
C LEU A 142 -70.55 8.24 33.44
N GLY A 143 -71.47 7.31 33.75
CA GLY A 143 -72.84 7.72 34.15
C GLY A 143 -74.06 7.14 33.40
N ARG A 144 -74.61 6.03 33.94
CA ARG A 144 -76.02 5.84 34.37
C ARG A 144 -77.22 6.20 33.45
N PHE A 145 -78.08 5.19 33.24
CA PHE A 145 -79.57 5.12 33.31
C PHE A 145 -80.39 4.65 32.09
N ALA A 146 -81.25 3.65 32.38
CA ALA A 146 -82.60 3.29 31.87
C ALA A 146 -82.75 2.85 30.39
N ALA A 147 -83.61 1.87 30.05
CA ALA A 147 -84.83 1.35 30.68
C ALA A 147 -84.98 -0.17 30.52
#